data_AF-A0AAV8UQ77-F1
#
_entry.id   AF-A0AAV8UQ77-F1
#
_cell.length_a   1.000
_cell.length_b   1.000
_cell.length_c   1.000
_cell.angle_alpha   90.00
_cell.angle_beta   90.00
_cell.angle_gamma   90.00
#
_symmetry.space_group_name_H-M   'P 1'
#
loop_
_entity.id
_entity.type
_entity.pdbx_description
1 polymer ?
#
loop_
_entity_poly.entity_id
_entity_poly.type
_entity_poly.pdbx_seq_one_letter_code
_entity_poly.pdbx_strand_id
1 'polypeptide(L)'
;MFVTNNGVGGVGTIPYIGENNELRSNCRGVVTPQFREVTASGRRDDVLHRIDLTEDVGKYYGGHPNPCRNECVFQGGNPTRELDFGVPRSSSFQGGSYYMEKPSYKVGTEPTKNFHKAAFSFGESVSPNGIIRYAGNAFCGYLKDNLLVTYYSQLDRIQVLEMDNEFDVKKDRPLRRSDIATGGQLLKNPLTLVEDPFGNIFVAEFFGARVRVFDPVGPNCYVPTEDGPKEMPSGLWKSSVAVDADKAYVFGGQFANGTLSNNMYMYDGFSNSWSHLPQPPFPGYQMNPVMNTAMVIHNKVAYVFGGLRATGLPIPAVLSYNIQTRKYVRESQLTLPIALGGSAIVNLGPRVVIAGGTNQQKGVFSNGLWAMNLDFKERGWKRGPNMSRPRAHAQYFEAGRKFYICGGLTTGNQILADCDVYDLVNLKFVEKLQLPAPRYGGTAVKVADDVAVFMGGYTTGKTLMRGVHQCNLTTKECSALKPLPKRRGFPIVARLGGTANYIFGGRGAQAHRDGNVLMYM
;
A
#
# COMPACT_ATOMS: atom_id res chain seq x y z
N MET A 1 5.55 21.48 -14.01
CA MET A 1 4.34 20.65 -14.19
C MET A 1 4.49 19.85 -15.48
N PHE A 2 3.94 18.64 -15.53
CA PHE A 2 3.90 17.81 -16.75
C PHE A 2 2.46 17.66 -17.22
N VAL A 3 2.22 17.83 -18.53
CA VAL A 3 0.89 17.85 -19.12
C VAL A 3 0.89 17.08 -20.43
N THR A 4 -0.06 16.17 -20.62
CA THR A 4 -0.26 15.44 -21.87
C THR A 4 -1.18 16.25 -22.79
N ASN A 5 -0.93 16.25 -24.10
CA ASN A 5 -1.75 17.00 -25.06
C ASN A 5 -3.22 16.53 -25.16
N ASN A 6 -3.53 15.29 -24.79
CA ASN A 6 -4.91 14.76 -24.75
C ASN A 6 -5.59 14.86 -23.37
N GLY A 7 -4.83 15.08 -22.29
CA GLY A 7 -5.37 15.26 -20.94
C GLY A 7 -5.94 16.66 -20.66
N VAL A 8 -5.69 17.64 -21.55
CA VAL A 8 -6.05 19.06 -21.31
C VAL A 8 -7.42 19.46 -21.86
N GLY A 9 -8.21 18.54 -22.42
CA GLY A 9 -9.53 18.86 -22.98
C GLY A 9 -9.50 19.96 -24.06
N GLY A 10 -8.35 20.14 -24.73
CA GLY A 10 -8.18 21.13 -25.79
C GLY A 10 -8.80 20.64 -27.08
N VAL A 11 -10.14 20.74 -27.20
CA VAL A 11 -10.80 20.62 -28.49
C VAL A 11 -10.26 21.73 -29.41
N GLY A 12 -9.88 21.36 -30.63
CA GLY A 12 -9.27 22.26 -31.60
C GLY A 12 -10.03 23.58 -31.70
N THR A 13 -9.37 24.68 -31.33
CA THR A 13 -9.90 26.01 -31.58
C THR A 13 -9.78 26.26 -33.08
N ILE A 14 -10.91 26.19 -33.78
CA ILE A 14 -11.04 26.87 -35.07
C ILE A 14 -10.81 28.36 -34.75
N PRO A 15 -9.90 29.06 -35.44
CA PRO A 15 -9.74 30.49 -35.25
C PRO A 15 -11.08 31.20 -35.31
N TYR A 16 -11.33 32.14 -34.39
CA TYR A 16 -12.45 33.06 -34.55
C TYR A 16 -12.21 33.90 -35.80
N ILE A 17 -13.02 33.65 -36.83
CA ILE A 17 -13.07 34.47 -38.02
C ILE A 17 -14.07 35.59 -37.70
N GLY A 18 -13.67 36.86 -37.85
CA GLY A 18 -14.56 38.00 -37.57
C GLY A 18 -15.83 37.96 -38.43
N GLU A 19 -16.83 38.76 -38.07
CA GLU A 19 -18.16 38.80 -38.70
C GLU A 19 -18.13 39.01 -40.24
N ASN A 20 -17.01 39.48 -40.79
CA ASN A 20 -16.79 39.74 -42.22
C ASN A 20 -15.75 38.83 -42.90
N ASN A 21 -15.42 37.67 -42.33
CA ASN A 21 -14.33 36.80 -42.82
C ASN A 21 -12.90 37.39 -42.74
N GLU A 22 -12.72 38.52 -42.06
CA GLU A 22 -11.39 39.15 -41.89
C GLU A 22 -10.68 38.60 -40.65
N LEU A 23 -9.44 38.14 -40.84
CA LEU A 23 -8.52 37.77 -39.76
C LEU A 23 -8.15 39.05 -38.99
N ARG A 24 -8.45 39.11 -37.68
CA ARG A 24 -8.14 40.26 -36.81
C ARG A 24 -6.64 40.52 -36.60
N SER A 25 -5.76 39.66 -37.13
CA SER A 25 -4.30 39.81 -37.01
C SER A 25 -3.62 39.52 -38.33
N ASN A 26 -2.41 40.06 -38.49
CA ASN A 26 -1.51 39.84 -39.63
C ASN A 26 -0.98 38.40 -39.73
N CYS A 27 -1.75 37.40 -39.28
CA CYS A 27 -1.53 35.97 -39.53
C CYS A 27 -1.61 35.68 -41.03
N ARG A 28 -0.60 36.13 -41.79
CA ARG A 28 -0.40 35.85 -43.22
C ARG A 28 0.26 34.48 -43.44
N GLY A 29 0.14 33.59 -42.46
CA GLY A 29 0.48 32.16 -42.54
C GLY A 29 -0.75 31.34 -42.93
N VAL A 30 -1.12 31.42 -44.21
CA VAL A 30 -1.81 30.38 -45.00
C VAL A 30 -3.06 29.73 -44.38
N VAL A 31 -4.20 30.38 -44.51
CA VAL A 31 -5.49 29.68 -44.70
C VAL A 31 -5.96 29.98 -46.12
N THR A 32 -5.32 29.38 -47.12
CA THR A 32 -5.92 29.28 -48.46
C THR A 32 -6.87 28.07 -48.49
N PRO A 33 -7.90 28.06 -49.35
CA PRO A 33 -8.86 26.95 -49.43
C PRO A 33 -8.22 25.57 -49.66
N GLN A 34 -7.03 25.51 -50.24
CA GLN A 34 -6.23 24.29 -50.46
C GLN A 34 -5.63 23.70 -49.16
N PHE A 35 -5.65 24.43 -48.04
CA PHE A 35 -5.10 23.98 -46.74
C PHE A 35 -6.13 23.39 -45.77
N ARG A 36 -7.41 23.27 -46.17
CA ARG A 36 -8.43 22.56 -45.38
C ARG A 36 -8.09 21.08 -45.13
N GLU A 37 -7.18 20.49 -45.91
CA GLU A 37 -6.66 19.13 -45.67
C GLU A 37 -5.54 19.08 -44.61
N VAL A 38 -4.86 20.19 -44.31
CA VAL A 38 -3.82 20.26 -43.26
C VAL A 38 -4.43 20.52 -41.87
N THR A 39 -5.69 20.97 -41.83
CA THR A 39 -6.50 21.05 -40.61
C THR A 39 -7.15 19.71 -40.23
N ALA A 40 -7.14 18.71 -41.12
CA ALA A 40 -7.46 17.35 -40.74
C ALA A 40 -6.32 16.83 -39.87
N SER A 41 -6.64 16.47 -38.64
CA SER A 41 -5.73 15.90 -37.66
C SER A 41 -5.29 14.49 -38.06
N GLY A 42 -4.64 14.35 -39.23
CA GLY A 42 -4.01 13.10 -39.65
C GLY A 42 -3.19 12.49 -38.51
N ARG A 43 -2.83 11.22 -38.64
CA ARG A 43 -2.17 10.52 -37.54
C ARG A 43 -0.98 11.32 -36.99
N ARG A 44 -1.03 11.63 -35.69
CA ARG A 44 -0.08 12.50 -35.00
C ARG A 44 0.40 11.82 -33.74
N ASP A 45 1.65 12.10 -33.41
CA ASP A 45 2.23 11.72 -32.14
C ASP A 45 1.60 12.54 -31.02
N ASP A 46 1.20 11.84 -29.96
CA ASP A 46 0.80 12.48 -28.72
C ASP A 46 2.03 12.84 -27.91
N VAL A 47 2.03 14.02 -27.30
CA VAL A 47 3.24 14.59 -26.70
C VAL A 47 3.02 14.98 -25.23
N LEU A 48 4.12 14.97 -24.50
CA LEU A 48 4.26 15.46 -23.13
C LEU A 48 4.87 16.86 -23.14
N HIS A 49 4.23 17.81 -22.50
CA HIS A 49 4.79 19.13 -22.24
C HIS A 49 5.28 19.23 -20.80
N ARG A 50 6.44 19.86 -20.64
CA ARG A 50 6.95 20.34 -19.36
C ARG A 50 6.70 21.85 -19.30
N ILE A 51 6.01 22.28 -18.26
CA ILE A 51 5.59 23.66 -18.02
C ILE A 51 6.21 24.14 -16.71
N ASP A 52 7.06 25.15 -16.78
CA ASP A 52 7.48 25.95 -15.65
C ASP A 52 6.48 27.09 -15.42
N LEU A 53 5.79 27.07 -14.27
CA LEU A 53 4.74 28.06 -13.98
C LEU A 53 5.30 29.46 -13.71
N THR A 54 6.60 29.59 -13.49
CA THR A 54 7.28 30.87 -13.27
C THR A 54 7.94 31.41 -14.53
N GLU A 55 8.51 30.53 -15.36
CA GLU A 55 9.27 30.94 -16.55
C GLU A 55 8.45 30.87 -17.86
N ASP A 56 7.36 30.09 -17.89
CA ASP A 56 6.63 29.81 -19.13
C ASP A 56 5.35 30.64 -19.34
N VAL A 57 5.19 31.72 -18.58
CA VAL A 57 4.06 32.63 -18.75
C VAL A 57 4.04 33.21 -20.17
N GLY A 58 2.97 32.96 -20.91
CA GLY A 58 2.80 33.44 -22.30
C GLY A 58 3.43 32.56 -23.38
N LYS A 59 4.01 31.39 -23.02
CA LYS A 59 4.53 30.42 -24.00
C LYS A 59 3.41 29.72 -24.78
N TYR A 60 3.77 29.23 -25.98
CA TYR A 60 2.93 28.51 -26.92
C TYR A 60 3.46 27.10 -27.13
N TYR A 61 2.68 26.08 -26.78
CA TYR A 61 3.16 24.69 -26.73
C TYR A 61 2.94 23.91 -28.03
N GLY A 62 2.85 24.59 -29.17
CA GLY A 62 2.68 23.93 -30.47
C GLY A 62 1.33 23.25 -30.66
N GLY A 63 0.29 23.76 -30.00
CA GLY A 63 -1.09 23.34 -30.21
C GLY A 63 -1.62 23.79 -31.58
N HIS A 64 -2.94 23.87 -31.75
CA HIS A 64 -3.49 24.51 -32.95
C HIS A 64 -3.13 26.02 -32.99
N PRO A 65 -2.99 26.64 -34.18
CA PRO A 65 -2.76 28.08 -34.27
C PRO A 65 -3.87 28.87 -33.57
N ASN A 66 -3.52 29.94 -32.89
CA ASN A 66 -4.44 30.86 -32.22
C ASN A 66 -4.25 32.30 -32.72
N PRO A 67 -5.00 32.71 -33.76
CA PRO A 67 -4.88 34.04 -34.34
C PRO A 67 -5.24 35.20 -33.40
N CYS A 68 -6.05 34.97 -32.37
CA CYS A 68 -6.34 35.97 -31.33
C CYS A 68 -5.11 36.32 -30.48
N ARG A 69 -4.12 35.43 -30.44
CA ARG A 69 -2.82 35.63 -29.76
C ARG A 69 -1.67 35.90 -30.73
N ASN A 70 -1.96 36.05 -32.03
CA ASN A 70 -0.97 36.15 -33.10
C ASN A 70 -0.04 34.91 -33.18
N GLU A 71 -0.58 33.73 -32.84
CA GLU A 71 0.13 32.44 -32.85
C GLU A 71 -0.29 31.66 -34.10
N CYS A 72 0.31 31.97 -35.25
CA CYS A 72 -0.24 31.56 -36.55
C CYS A 72 0.40 30.29 -37.14
N VAL A 73 1.48 29.78 -36.52
CA VAL A 73 2.26 28.65 -37.03
C VAL A 73 2.01 27.43 -36.16
N PHE A 74 1.61 26.32 -36.78
CA PHE A 74 1.39 25.06 -36.08
C PHE A 74 2.73 24.42 -35.67
N GLN A 75 2.83 24.00 -34.41
CA GLN A 75 4.04 23.39 -33.84
C GLN A 75 5.31 24.20 -34.15
N GLY A 76 6.39 23.52 -34.57
CA GLY A 76 7.69 24.13 -34.82
C GLY A 76 7.83 24.83 -36.17
N GLY A 77 6.80 24.86 -37.02
CA GLY A 77 6.94 25.39 -38.38
C GLY A 77 7.90 24.55 -39.24
N ASN A 78 8.67 25.21 -40.11
CA ASN A 78 9.74 24.60 -40.91
C ASN A 78 10.87 25.62 -41.12
N PRO A 79 11.64 25.95 -40.06
CA PRO A 79 12.61 27.04 -40.10
C PRO A 79 13.80 26.74 -41.02
N THR A 80 14.38 25.54 -40.93
CA THR A 80 15.53 25.15 -41.77
C THR A 80 15.24 23.89 -42.60
N ARG A 81 16.24 23.41 -43.35
CA ARG A 81 16.19 22.07 -43.99
C ARG A 81 16.63 20.96 -43.03
N GLU A 82 17.15 21.33 -41.87
CA GLU A 82 17.58 20.43 -40.81
C GLU A 82 16.42 20.08 -39.89
N LEU A 83 16.68 19.16 -38.95
CA LEU A 83 15.71 18.72 -37.96
C LEU A 83 16.05 19.38 -36.61
N ASP A 84 15.47 20.56 -36.40
CA ASP A 84 15.69 21.53 -35.32
C ASP A 84 14.96 21.20 -33.99
N PHE A 85 13.78 20.59 -34.04
CA PHE A 85 12.87 20.37 -32.89
C PHE A 85 12.62 18.89 -32.59
N GLY A 86 13.72 18.13 -32.51
CA GLY A 86 13.70 16.73 -32.09
C GLY A 86 13.40 16.54 -30.60
N VAL A 87 12.52 15.61 -30.28
CA VAL A 87 12.21 15.15 -28.92
C VAL A 87 12.29 13.63 -28.84
N PRO A 88 12.67 13.05 -27.68
CA PRO A 88 12.69 11.59 -27.53
C PRO A 88 11.29 11.00 -27.76
N ARG A 89 11.23 9.87 -28.46
CA ARG A 89 9.99 9.15 -28.80
C ARG A 89 9.92 7.81 -28.08
N SER A 90 8.72 7.44 -27.64
CA SER A 90 8.45 6.20 -26.92
C SER A 90 8.98 4.96 -27.65
N SER A 91 9.68 4.12 -26.89
CA SER A 91 10.12 2.79 -27.34
C SER A 91 8.97 1.84 -27.63
N SER A 92 7.75 2.15 -27.16
CA SER A 92 6.54 1.36 -27.46
C SER A 92 6.13 1.43 -28.93
N PHE A 93 6.63 2.41 -29.70
CA PHE A 93 6.27 2.67 -31.09
C PHE A 93 7.50 3.00 -31.95
N GLN A 94 8.51 2.12 -31.92
CA GLN A 94 9.78 2.18 -32.69
C GLN A 94 10.92 3.01 -32.06
N GLY A 95 10.66 3.85 -31.05
CA GLY A 95 11.68 4.66 -30.40
C GLY A 95 12.25 5.77 -31.29
N GLY A 96 13.43 6.31 -30.94
CA GLY A 96 14.11 7.35 -31.70
C GLY A 96 13.66 8.77 -31.34
N SER A 97 13.64 9.67 -32.33
CA SER A 97 13.25 11.06 -32.17
C SER A 97 11.97 11.38 -32.95
N TYR A 98 11.06 12.10 -32.34
CA TYR A 98 9.93 12.76 -33.01
C TYR A 98 10.29 14.22 -33.28
N TYR A 99 9.99 14.70 -34.47
CA TYR A 99 10.30 16.06 -34.90
C TYR A 99 9.00 16.86 -35.01
N MET A 100 8.92 17.95 -34.25
CA MET A 100 7.72 18.80 -34.18
C MET A 100 7.54 19.71 -35.41
N GLU A 101 8.49 19.69 -36.33
CA GLU A 101 8.48 20.38 -37.60
C GLU A 101 7.36 19.86 -38.50
N LYS A 102 7.01 20.70 -39.47
CA LYS A 102 6.00 20.40 -40.48
C LYS A 102 6.60 20.68 -41.85
N PRO A 103 7.18 19.65 -42.50
CA PRO A 103 7.75 19.76 -43.84
C PRO A 103 6.78 20.27 -44.90
N SER A 104 5.47 20.25 -44.62
CA SER A 104 4.45 20.89 -45.44
C SER A 104 4.55 22.42 -45.51
N TYR A 105 5.18 23.07 -44.54
CA TYR A 105 5.53 24.49 -44.63
C TYR A 105 6.75 24.71 -45.51
N LYS A 106 6.83 25.86 -46.15
CA LYS A 106 8.05 26.26 -46.88
C LYS A 106 9.21 26.43 -45.90
N VAL A 107 10.39 25.92 -46.24
CA VAL A 107 11.63 26.17 -45.50
C VAL A 107 11.81 27.68 -45.28
N GLY A 108 12.15 28.08 -44.05
CA GLY A 108 12.16 29.47 -43.58
C GLY A 108 10.89 29.90 -42.85
N THR A 109 9.95 28.98 -42.63
CA THR A 109 8.75 29.27 -41.81
C THR A 109 9.11 29.12 -40.35
N GLU A 110 9.49 30.22 -39.72
CA GLU A 110 9.82 30.25 -38.29
C GLU A 110 8.63 29.84 -37.41
N PRO A 111 8.87 29.14 -36.28
CA PRO A 111 7.82 28.94 -35.28
C PRO A 111 7.34 30.27 -34.71
N THR A 112 6.15 30.26 -34.11
CA THR A 112 5.64 31.42 -33.37
C THR A 112 6.65 31.85 -32.30
N LYS A 113 6.85 33.15 -32.10
CA LYS A 113 7.88 33.74 -31.20
C LYS A 113 7.98 33.10 -29.81
N ASN A 114 6.86 32.66 -29.24
CA ASN A 114 6.79 32.08 -27.91
C ASN A 114 6.71 30.55 -27.92
N PHE A 115 7.07 29.90 -29.03
CA PHE A 115 7.00 28.45 -29.18
C PHE A 115 7.88 27.74 -28.15
N HIS A 116 7.30 26.73 -27.53
CA HIS A 116 7.97 25.86 -26.57
C HIS A 116 7.85 24.42 -27.04
N LYS A 117 9.00 23.75 -27.19
CA LYS A 117 9.06 22.36 -27.61
C LYS A 117 8.46 21.42 -26.56
N ALA A 118 7.97 20.27 -27.01
CA ALA A 118 7.57 19.18 -26.13
C ALA A 118 8.80 18.58 -25.41
N ALA A 119 8.55 17.88 -24.31
CA ALA A 119 9.57 17.13 -23.58
C ALA A 119 9.72 15.69 -24.10
N PHE A 120 8.63 15.09 -24.58
CA PHE A 120 8.61 13.68 -25.00
C PHE A 120 7.45 13.41 -25.97
N SER A 121 7.61 12.43 -26.86
CA SER A 121 6.53 11.88 -27.68
C SER A 121 6.15 10.46 -27.23
N PHE A 122 4.86 10.26 -26.95
CA PHE A 122 4.28 8.96 -26.64
C PHE A 122 4.07 8.06 -27.85
N GLY A 123 4.20 8.60 -29.06
CA GLY A 123 3.89 7.91 -30.30
C GLY A 123 2.48 8.21 -30.80
N GLU A 124 2.15 7.59 -31.93
CA GLU A 124 1.04 7.98 -32.78
C GLU A 124 -0.31 7.62 -32.16
N SER A 125 -1.17 8.61 -31.89
CA SER A 125 -2.58 8.44 -31.51
C SER A 125 -2.82 7.46 -30.34
N VAL A 126 -2.03 7.61 -29.28
CA VAL A 126 -2.03 6.75 -28.09
C VAL A 126 -3.10 7.16 -27.08
N SER A 127 -3.50 8.44 -27.11
CA SER A 127 -4.38 9.08 -26.14
C SER A 127 -3.86 8.94 -24.70
N PRO A 128 -2.75 9.62 -24.38
CA PRO A 128 -2.26 9.74 -23.01
C PRO A 128 -3.17 10.67 -22.21
N ASN A 129 -3.97 10.12 -21.31
CA ASN A 129 -5.04 10.86 -20.64
C ASN A 129 -4.67 11.21 -19.19
N GLY A 130 -4.62 10.20 -18.31
CA GLY A 130 -4.19 10.37 -16.93
C GLY A 130 -2.68 10.44 -16.81
N ILE A 131 -2.18 11.35 -15.98
CA ILE A 131 -0.76 11.46 -15.63
C ILE A 131 -0.59 11.80 -14.14
N ILE A 132 0.33 11.11 -13.48
CA ILE A 132 0.79 11.44 -12.13
C ILE A 132 2.32 11.33 -12.06
N ARG A 133 2.96 12.12 -11.20
CA ARG A 133 4.29 11.80 -10.68
C ARG A 133 4.08 10.89 -9.47
N TYR A 134 4.67 9.70 -9.52
CA TYR A 134 4.56 8.77 -8.40
C TYR A 134 5.49 9.21 -7.27
N ALA A 135 4.90 9.52 -6.12
CA ALA A 135 5.60 10.10 -4.98
C ALA A 135 6.01 9.04 -3.94
N GLY A 136 5.31 7.91 -3.91
CA GLY A 136 5.51 6.85 -2.94
C GLY A 136 6.82 6.10 -3.11
N ASN A 137 7.23 5.44 -2.03
CA ASN A 137 8.35 4.49 -2.04
C ASN A 137 7.90 3.04 -2.21
N ALA A 138 6.60 2.80 -2.46
CA ALA A 138 6.14 1.47 -2.81
C ALA A 138 6.78 0.99 -4.12
N PHE A 139 6.59 -0.29 -4.46
CA PHE A 139 7.35 -0.93 -5.54
C PHE A 139 8.87 -0.76 -5.37
N CYS A 140 9.37 -0.82 -4.14
CA CYS A 140 10.80 -0.70 -3.83
C CYS A 140 11.44 0.63 -4.26
N GLY A 141 10.64 1.69 -4.43
CA GLY A 141 11.09 2.98 -4.97
C GLY A 141 11.35 2.97 -6.48
N TYR A 142 11.11 1.85 -7.19
CA TYR A 142 11.33 1.77 -8.65
C TYR A 142 10.46 2.76 -9.43
N LEU A 143 9.32 3.16 -8.88
CA LEU A 143 8.44 4.14 -9.49
C LEU A 143 8.62 5.54 -8.92
N LYS A 144 9.37 5.71 -7.83
CA LYS A 144 9.53 7.02 -7.18
C LYS A 144 10.11 8.03 -8.17
N ASP A 145 9.50 9.21 -8.20
CA ASP A 145 9.86 10.34 -9.06
C ASP A 145 9.66 10.13 -10.56
N ASN A 146 9.15 8.96 -10.97
CA ASN A 146 8.80 8.66 -12.34
C ASN A 146 7.36 9.11 -12.66
N LEU A 147 7.09 9.37 -13.93
CA LEU A 147 5.75 9.69 -14.40
C LEU A 147 5.01 8.42 -14.81
N LEU A 148 3.76 8.30 -14.38
CA LEU A 148 2.87 7.21 -14.78
C LEU A 148 1.77 7.80 -15.64
N VAL A 149 1.58 7.26 -16.84
CA VAL A 149 0.67 7.79 -17.86
C VAL A 149 -0.25 6.68 -18.35
N THR A 150 -1.57 6.90 -18.37
CA THR A 150 -2.52 5.92 -18.93
C THR A 150 -2.65 6.10 -20.43
N TYR A 151 -2.57 4.99 -21.17
CA TYR A 151 -2.78 4.94 -22.62
C TYR A 151 -4.19 4.40 -22.90
N TYR A 152 -5.05 5.26 -23.46
CA TYR A 152 -6.47 4.97 -23.67
C TYR A 152 -6.78 4.32 -25.03
N SER A 153 -6.25 4.87 -26.12
CA SER A 153 -6.68 4.50 -27.49
C SER A 153 -5.89 3.33 -28.06
N GLN A 154 -4.62 3.21 -27.66
CA GLN A 154 -3.77 2.12 -28.08
C GLN A 154 -3.14 1.46 -26.86
N LEU A 155 -2.98 0.14 -26.95
CA LEU A 155 -2.26 -0.72 -26.00
C LEU A 155 -2.90 -0.92 -24.62
N ASP A 156 -3.88 -0.11 -24.22
CA ASP A 156 -4.63 -0.22 -22.97
C ASP A 156 -3.74 -0.53 -21.74
N ARG A 157 -2.92 0.43 -21.34
CA ARG A 157 -1.90 0.21 -20.31
C ARG A 157 -1.60 1.46 -19.48
N ILE A 158 -0.76 1.29 -18.45
CA ILE A 158 0.00 2.38 -17.84
C ILE A 158 1.43 2.33 -18.40
N GLN A 159 1.92 3.45 -18.90
CA GLN A 159 3.31 3.64 -19.29
C GLN A 159 4.06 4.40 -18.19
N VAL A 160 5.22 3.88 -17.79
CA VAL A 160 6.16 4.53 -16.87
C VAL A 160 7.18 5.30 -17.70
N LEU A 161 7.37 6.57 -17.41
CA LEU A 161 8.48 7.38 -17.90
C LEU A 161 9.49 7.53 -16.78
N GLU A 162 10.66 6.93 -16.97
CA GLU A 162 11.80 7.04 -16.08
C GLU A 162 12.47 8.40 -16.29
N MET A 163 12.48 9.22 -15.24
CA MET A 163 13.01 10.58 -15.29
C MET A 163 14.48 10.60 -14.83
N ASP A 164 15.29 11.51 -15.37
CA ASP A 164 16.61 11.83 -14.82
C ASP A 164 16.53 12.95 -13.76
N ASN A 165 17.68 13.39 -13.26
CA ASN A 165 17.77 14.39 -12.19
C ASN A 165 17.36 15.80 -12.68
N GLU A 166 17.41 16.02 -13.99
CA GLU A 166 17.04 17.23 -14.68
C GLU A 166 15.54 17.25 -15.04
N PHE A 167 14.81 16.17 -14.73
CA PHE A 167 13.41 15.92 -15.08
C PHE A 167 13.16 15.76 -16.58
N ASP A 168 14.11 15.20 -17.31
CA ASP A 168 13.94 14.74 -18.69
C ASP A 168 13.65 13.23 -18.73
N VAL A 169 12.97 12.78 -19.79
CA VAL A 169 12.59 11.37 -19.93
C VAL A 169 13.78 10.59 -20.44
N LYS A 170 14.39 9.78 -19.57
CA LYS A 170 15.52 8.91 -19.89
C LYS A 170 15.11 7.65 -20.63
N LYS A 171 13.98 7.05 -20.22
CA LYS A 171 13.47 5.79 -20.76
C LYS A 171 11.98 5.65 -20.49
N ASP A 172 11.28 4.89 -21.31
CA ASP A 172 9.91 4.49 -21.04
C ASP A 172 9.73 2.97 -21.03
N ARG A 173 8.75 2.49 -20.27
CA ARG A 173 8.35 1.07 -20.27
C ARG A 173 6.90 0.89 -19.82
N PRO A 174 6.21 -0.18 -20.27
CA PRO A 174 4.90 -0.51 -19.70
C PRO A 174 5.04 -0.90 -18.23
N LEU A 175 4.09 -0.50 -17.40
CA LEU A 175 3.94 -1.05 -16.05
C LEU A 175 3.42 -2.49 -16.18
N ARG A 176 4.24 -3.49 -15.85
CA ARG A 176 3.84 -4.91 -15.97
C ARG A 176 3.40 -5.47 -14.63
N ARG A 177 2.33 -6.27 -14.64
CA ARG A 177 1.89 -7.04 -13.46
C ARG A 177 2.84 -8.21 -13.12
N SER A 178 3.80 -8.57 -13.98
CA SER A 178 4.90 -9.46 -13.60
C SER A 178 5.97 -8.77 -12.76
N ASP A 179 5.98 -7.43 -12.74
CA ASP A 179 6.81 -6.64 -11.83
C ASP A 179 6.12 -6.45 -10.47
N ILE A 180 4.88 -6.98 -10.33
CA ILE A 180 3.93 -6.74 -9.27
C ILE A 180 2.93 -7.93 -9.19
N ALA A 181 3.36 -9.04 -8.59
CA ALA A 181 2.86 -10.41 -8.78
C ALA A 181 1.41 -10.64 -9.30
N THR A 182 1.34 -11.70 -10.13
CA THR A 182 0.21 -12.34 -10.81
C THR A 182 -0.28 -11.62 -12.05
N GLY A 183 0.19 -12.05 -13.23
CA GLY A 183 -0.27 -11.60 -14.56
C GLY A 183 -1.77 -11.35 -14.63
N GLY A 184 -2.14 -10.19 -15.16
CA GLY A 184 -3.51 -9.66 -15.10
C GLY A 184 -4.06 -9.43 -16.47
N GLN A 185 -5.39 -9.49 -16.54
CA GLN A 185 -6.15 -9.01 -17.68
C GLN A 185 -5.65 -7.61 -18.06
N LEU A 186 -5.49 -7.38 -19.37
CA LEU A 186 -5.18 -6.07 -19.92
C LEU A 186 -6.22 -5.05 -19.40
N LEU A 187 -5.80 -3.79 -19.21
CA LEU A 187 -6.75 -2.72 -18.91
C LEU A 187 -7.73 -2.59 -20.08
N LYS A 188 -8.87 -1.96 -19.85
CA LYS A 188 -9.83 -1.65 -20.90
C LYS A 188 -10.06 -0.16 -20.95
N ASN A 189 -9.35 0.51 -21.84
CA ASN A 189 -9.42 1.95 -22.08
C ASN A 189 -9.25 2.76 -20.78
N PRO A 190 -8.06 2.70 -20.16
CA PRO A 190 -7.77 3.41 -18.93
C PRO A 190 -7.74 4.93 -19.16
N LEU A 191 -8.52 5.66 -18.38
CA LEU A 191 -8.75 7.09 -18.60
C LEU A 191 -7.94 7.97 -17.65
N THR A 192 -7.96 7.64 -16.37
CA THR A 192 -7.23 8.39 -15.33
C THR A 192 -6.64 7.44 -14.30
N LEU A 193 -5.63 7.92 -13.59
CA LEU A 193 -5.02 7.23 -12.48
C LEU A 193 -4.73 8.17 -11.30
N VAL A 194 -4.75 7.62 -10.10
CA VAL A 194 -4.32 8.29 -8.87
C VAL A 194 -3.49 7.35 -8.01
N GLU A 195 -2.58 7.93 -7.24
CA GLU A 195 -1.83 7.24 -6.20
C GLU A 195 -2.48 7.53 -4.84
N ASP A 196 -2.62 6.51 -3.99
CA ASP A 196 -3.02 6.71 -2.60
C ASP A 196 -1.79 6.86 -1.66
N PRO A 197 -1.98 7.23 -0.38
CA PRO A 197 -0.88 7.36 0.57
C PRO A 197 -0.08 6.08 0.84
N PHE A 198 -0.58 4.92 0.39
CA PHE A 198 0.09 3.63 0.49
C PHE A 198 0.93 3.32 -0.74
N GLY A 199 0.80 4.10 -1.81
CA GLY A 199 1.45 3.85 -3.08
C GLY A 199 0.70 2.83 -3.96
N ASN A 200 -0.55 2.48 -3.63
CA ASN A 200 -1.43 1.76 -4.56
C ASN A 200 -1.81 2.70 -5.71
N ILE A 201 -1.95 2.16 -6.92
CA ILE A 201 -2.36 2.93 -8.10
C ILE A 201 -3.79 2.53 -8.47
N PHE A 202 -4.71 3.49 -8.45
CA PHE A 202 -6.10 3.31 -8.86
C PHE A 202 -6.27 3.80 -10.28
N VAL A 203 -6.84 2.99 -11.15
CA VAL A 203 -7.05 3.31 -12.57
C VAL A 203 -8.54 3.19 -12.89
N ALA A 204 -9.13 4.28 -13.39
CA ALA A 204 -10.51 4.25 -13.90
C ALA A 204 -10.52 3.74 -15.34
N GLU A 205 -11.22 2.63 -15.60
CA GLU A 205 -11.39 2.04 -16.92
C GLU A 205 -12.75 2.46 -17.50
N PHE A 206 -12.75 3.26 -18.59
CA PHE A 206 -13.98 3.84 -19.16
C PHE A 206 -14.94 2.76 -19.65
N PHE A 207 -14.50 1.92 -20.59
CA PHE A 207 -15.31 0.80 -21.11
C PHE A 207 -15.22 -0.47 -20.24
N GLY A 208 -14.34 -0.48 -19.24
CA GLY A 208 -14.27 -1.52 -18.23
C GLY A 208 -15.35 -1.39 -17.15
N ALA A 209 -15.99 -0.22 -17.03
CA ALA A 209 -16.98 0.10 -16.00
C ALA A 209 -16.51 -0.27 -14.58
N ARG A 210 -15.22 -0.08 -14.31
CA ARG A 210 -14.57 -0.48 -13.05
C ARG A 210 -13.39 0.42 -12.74
N VAL A 211 -13.02 0.45 -11.46
CA VAL A 211 -11.72 0.94 -11.01
C VAL A 211 -10.85 -0.28 -10.76
N ARG A 212 -9.67 -0.31 -11.38
CA ARG A 212 -8.65 -1.32 -11.11
C ARG A 212 -7.63 -0.78 -10.14
N VAL A 213 -7.24 -1.59 -9.18
CA VAL A 213 -6.18 -1.28 -8.22
C VAL A 213 -4.93 -2.07 -8.61
N PHE A 214 -3.79 -1.39 -8.68
CA PHE A 214 -2.47 -1.98 -8.75
C PHE A 214 -1.83 -1.84 -7.38
N ASP A 215 -1.76 -2.96 -6.70
CA ASP A 215 -1.22 -3.09 -5.37
C ASP A 215 0.30 -3.23 -5.44
N PRO A 216 1.10 -2.65 -4.53
CA PRO A 216 2.52 -2.97 -4.42
C PRO A 216 2.68 -4.45 -4.08
N VAL A 217 3.32 -5.22 -4.96
CA VAL A 217 3.61 -6.63 -4.73
C VAL A 217 5.08 -6.89 -5.02
N GLY A 218 5.73 -7.59 -4.09
CA GLY A 218 7.13 -7.95 -4.17
C GLY A 218 7.66 -8.43 -2.83
N PRO A 219 7.79 -9.74 -2.59
CA PRO A 219 8.58 -10.19 -1.44
C PRO A 219 10.01 -9.66 -1.63
N ASN A 220 10.51 -8.88 -0.66
CA ASN A 220 11.89 -8.36 -0.48
C ASN A 220 12.05 -6.82 -0.38
N CYS A 221 10.97 -6.04 -0.32
CA CYS A 221 11.10 -4.58 -0.24
C CYS A 221 10.71 -4.00 1.13
N TYR A 222 11.71 -3.41 1.78
CA TYR A 222 11.55 -2.61 3.00
C TYR A 222 11.65 -1.16 2.62
N VAL A 223 10.63 -0.36 2.96
CA VAL A 223 10.77 1.09 2.89
C VAL A 223 11.34 1.57 4.24
N PRO A 224 12.49 2.26 4.24
CA PRO A 224 13.07 2.84 5.45
C PRO A 224 12.13 3.83 6.14
N THR A 225 12.34 4.03 7.44
CA THR A 225 11.51 4.87 8.34
C THR A 225 11.33 6.32 7.92
N GLU A 226 12.26 6.90 7.14
CA GLU A 226 12.25 8.32 6.78
C GLU A 226 11.10 8.67 5.81
N ASP A 227 10.73 7.74 4.93
CA ASP A 227 9.58 7.86 4.03
C ASP A 227 8.50 6.79 4.31
N GLY A 228 8.59 6.14 5.46
CA GLY A 228 7.76 5.01 5.87
C GLY A 228 6.58 5.40 6.78
N PRO A 229 6.04 4.44 7.55
CA PRO A 229 4.99 4.71 8.52
C PRO A 229 5.61 5.55 9.63
N LYS A 230 4.92 6.64 9.99
CA LYS A 230 5.34 7.49 11.10
C LYS A 230 5.57 6.64 12.34
N GLU A 231 6.63 6.92 13.09
CA GLU A 231 6.97 6.14 14.28
C GLU A 231 5.86 6.17 15.31
N MET A 232 5.65 5.03 15.98
CA MET A 232 4.69 4.95 17.06
C MET A 232 5.13 5.93 18.17
N PRO A 233 4.24 6.80 18.70
CA PRO A 233 4.62 7.84 19.65
C PRO A 233 5.32 7.30 20.90
N SER A 234 5.15 6.01 21.21
CA SER A 234 5.88 5.33 22.26
C SER A 234 6.29 3.92 21.83
N GLY A 235 7.53 3.56 22.13
CA GLY A 235 8.08 2.23 21.84
C GLY A 235 7.47 1.16 22.74
N LEU A 236 6.35 0.58 22.30
CA LEU A 236 5.68 -0.52 22.98
C LEU A 236 6.06 -1.88 22.37
N TRP A 237 6.22 -2.88 23.24
CA TRP A 237 6.35 -4.29 22.84
C TRP A 237 5.32 -5.13 23.59
N LYS A 238 4.99 -6.31 23.05
CA LYS A 238 3.92 -7.19 23.58
C LYS A 238 2.54 -6.51 23.61
N SER A 239 2.29 -5.58 22.69
CA SER A 239 0.98 -5.00 22.45
C SER A 239 0.12 -5.93 21.61
N SER A 240 -1.18 -5.67 21.56
CA SER A 240 -2.07 -6.25 20.55
C SER A 240 -2.41 -5.23 19.48
N VAL A 241 -2.76 -5.72 18.29
CA VAL A 241 -3.19 -4.90 17.16
C VAL A 241 -4.47 -5.48 16.55
N ALA A 242 -5.36 -4.60 16.09
CA ALA A 242 -6.49 -4.96 15.27
C ALA A 242 -6.71 -3.89 14.19
N VAL A 243 -7.27 -4.28 13.06
CA VAL A 243 -7.46 -3.41 11.90
C VAL A 243 -8.95 -3.20 11.63
N ASP A 244 -9.34 -1.96 11.31
CA ASP A 244 -10.65 -1.61 10.77
C ASP A 244 -10.44 -0.70 9.56
N ALA A 245 -10.73 -1.22 8.36
CA ALA A 245 -10.39 -0.59 7.09
C ALA A 245 -8.89 -0.17 7.04
N ASP A 246 -8.60 1.11 6.87
CA ASP A 246 -7.24 1.65 6.73
C ASP A 246 -6.63 2.14 8.05
N LYS A 247 -7.18 1.68 9.18
CA LYS A 247 -6.75 2.09 10.52
C LYS A 247 -6.29 0.89 11.35
N ALA A 248 -5.09 1.01 11.92
CA ALA A 248 -4.59 0.06 12.90
C ALA A 248 -4.79 0.60 14.31
N TYR A 249 -5.40 -0.21 15.17
CA TYR A 249 -5.59 0.09 16.59
C TYR A 249 -4.60 -0.76 17.39
N VAL A 250 -3.85 -0.14 18.29
CA VAL A 250 -2.83 -0.80 19.12
C VAL A 250 -3.16 -0.58 20.58
N PHE A 251 -3.26 -1.68 21.33
CA PHE A 251 -3.63 -1.63 22.75
C PHE A 251 -2.56 -2.25 23.66
N GLY A 252 -2.28 -1.51 24.74
CA GLY A 252 -1.46 -1.96 25.86
C GLY A 252 -0.03 -2.33 25.49
N GLY A 253 0.61 -3.16 26.32
CA GLY A 253 2.00 -3.59 26.14
C GLY A 253 2.92 -3.02 27.21
N GLN A 254 4.22 -3.08 26.94
CA GLN A 254 5.27 -2.70 27.87
C GLN A 254 6.18 -1.64 27.24
N PHE A 255 6.51 -0.60 27.98
CA PHE A 255 7.51 0.40 27.60
C PHE A 255 8.94 -0.11 27.83
N ALA A 256 9.92 0.65 27.35
CA ALA A 256 11.34 0.36 27.53
C ALA A 256 11.78 0.28 28.99
N ASN A 257 11.22 1.14 29.84
CA ASN A 257 11.50 1.19 31.27
C ASN A 257 10.81 0.07 32.08
N GLY A 258 10.11 -0.85 31.40
CA GLY A 258 9.40 -1.96 32.02
C GLY A 258 7.97 -1.65 32.48
N THR A 259 7.57 -0.37 32.50
CA THR A 259 6.20 0.03 32.85
C THR A 259 5.22 -0.49 31.81
N LEU A 260 4.09 -1.01 32.26
CA LEU A 260 3.02 -1.47 31.38
C LEU A 260 2.09 -0.31 31.00
N SER A 261 1.45 -0.44 29.84
CA SER A 261 0.50 0.55 29.31
C SER A 261 -0.88 -0.06 29.12
N ASN A 262 -1.91 0.78 29.22
CA ASN A 262 -3.29 0.51 28.78
C ASN A 262 -3.74 1.53 27.72
N ASN A 263 -2.79 2.23 27.11
CA ASN A 263 -3.10 3.20 26.08
C ASN A 263 -3.62 2.51 24.84
N MET A 264 -4.55 3.19 24.15
CA MET A 264 -4.98 2.84 22.81
C MET A 264 -4.43 3.88 21.85
N TYR A 265 -3.67 3.41 20.87
CA TYR A 265 -3.18 4.23 19.77
C TYR A 265 -3.90 3.82 18.50
N MET A 266 -4.21 4.81 17.66
CA MET A 266 -4.73 4.59 16.32
C MET A 266 -3.71 5.12 15.33
N TYR A 267 -3.27 4.27 14.42
CA TYR A 267 -2.55 4.68 13.23
C TYR A 267 -3.55 4.79 12.07
N ASP A 268 -3.61 5.97 11.47
CA ASP A 268 -4.36 6.21 10.25
C ASP A 268 -3.39 6.11 9.08
N GLY A 269 -3.58 5.10 8.25
CA GLY A 269 -2.69 4.83 7.14
C GLY A 269 -2.82 5.85 5.99
N PHE A 270 -3.98 6.47 5.83
CA PHE A 270 -4.20 7.50 4.81
C PHE A 270 -3.43 8.78 5.15
N SER A 271 -3.51 9.25 6.39
CA SER A 271 -2.80 10.45 6.84
C SER A 271 -1.36 10.19 7.31
N ASN A 272 -0.90 8.94 7.28
CA ASN A 272 0.38 8.49 7.85
C ASN A 272 0.63 9.08 9.26
N SER A 273 -0.35 8.94 10.14
CA SER A 273 -0.31 9.62 11.44
C SER A 273 -0.83 8.76 12.59
N TRP A 274 -0.26 9.01 13.77
CA TRP A 274 -0.72 8.38 15.00
C TRP A 274 -1.58 9.35 15.80
N SER A 275 -2.67 8.84 16.35
CA SER A 275 -3.49 9.50 17.36
C SER A 275 -3.49 8.69 18.64
N HIS A 276 -3.32 9.37 19.78
CA HIS A 276 -3.62 8.78 21.08
C HIS A 276 -5.13 8.87 21.30
N LEU A 277 -5.79 7.72 21.42
CA LEU A 277 -7.21 7.68 21.72
C LEU A 277 -7.43 7.91 23.22
N PRO A 278 -8.59 8.49 23.61
CA PRO A 278 -8.88 8.75 25.01
C PRO A 278 -8.62 7.51 25.86
N GLN A 279 -7.93 7.69 26.99
CA GLN A 279 -7.85 6.64 28.01
C GLN A 279 -9.25 6.44 28.62
N PRO A 280 -9.57 5.26 29.15
CA PRO A 280 -10.84 5.06 29.86
C PRO A 280 -10.99 6.12 30.97
N PRO A 281 -11.98 7.03 30.92
CA PRO A 281 -12.28 7.85 32.08
C PRO A 281 -13.15 6.99 32.98
N PHE A 282 -12.54 6.36 33.98
CA PHE A 282 -13.31 5.84 35.09
C PHE A 282 -13.12 6.79 36.27
N PRO A 283 -14.14 7.56 36.69
CA PRO A 283 -14.24 7.93 38.08
C PRO A 283 -14.25 6.61 38.90
N GLY A 284 -13.15 6.32 39.61
CA GLY A 284 -13.06 5.18 40.53
C GLY A 284 -12.50 3.84 40.02
N TYR A 285 -11.94 3.74 38.80
CA TYR A 285 -11.34 2.47 38.34
C TYR A 285 -10.11 2.64 37.44
N GLN A 286 -8.90 2.49 37.99
CA GLN A 286 -7.71 2.25 37.17
C GLN A 286 -7.65 0.76 36.82
N MET A 287 -7.90 0.42 35.55
CA MET A 287 -7.59 -0.94 35.10
C MET A 287 -6.08 -1.12 35.16
N ASN A 288 -5.60 -2.16 35.84
CA ASN A 288 -4.18 -2.41 35.96
C ASN A 288 -3.57 -2.60 34.56
N PRO A 289 -2.45 -1.92 34.25
CA PRO A 289 -1.73 -2.11 33.01
C PRO A 289 -1.43 -3.57 32.63
N VAL A 290 -1.64 -3.93 31.36
CA VAL A 290 -1.44 -5.30 30.85
C VAL A 290 -0.61 -5.38 29.57
N MET A 291 0.07 -6.51 29.39
CA MET A 291 0.78 -6.88 28.16
C MET A 291 0.27 -8.21 27.59
N ASN A 292 0.64 -8.54 26.36
CA ASN A 292 0.27 -9.78 25.68
C ASN A 292 -1.25 -10.03 25.63
N THR A 293 -2.01 -8.96 25.43
CA THR A 293 -3.45 -9.06 25.17
C THR A 293 -3.70 -9.62 23.78
N ALA A 294 -4.93 -10.06 23.52
CA ALA A 294 -5.41 -10.37 22.17
C ALA A 294 -6.51 -9.36 21.82
N MET A 295 -6.57 -8.86 20.57
CA MET A 295 -7.55 -7.85 20.18
C MET A 295 -8.14 -8.15 18.81
N VAL A 296 -9.44 -7.88 18.65
CA VAL A 296 -10.17 -7.91 17.37
C VAL A 296 -11.12 -6.73 17.28
N ILE A 297 -11.50 -6.33 16.08
CA ILE A 297 -12.56 -5.34 15.85
C ILE A 297 -13.73 -6.01 15.17
N HIS A 298 -14.94 -5.75 15.69
CA HIS A 298 -16.20 -6.19 15.13
C HIS A 298 -17.25 -5.09 15.30
N ASN A 299 -17.99 -4.76 14.24
CA ASN A 299 -19.00 -3.70 14.23
C ASN A 299 -18.54 -2.39 14.90
N LYS A 300 -17.34 -1.91 14.53
CA LYS A 300 -16.72 -0.68 15.06
C LYS A 300 -16.46 -0.70 16.59
N VAL A 301 -16.40 -1.90 17.19
CA VAL A 301 -16.02 -2.10 18.58
C VAL A 301 -14.77 -2.97 18.64
N ALA A 302 -13.71 -2.45 19.25
CA ALA A 302 -12.50 -3.19 19.54
C ALA A 302 -12.68 -4.00 20.83
N TYR A 303 -12.54 -5.32 20.78
CA TYR A 303 -12.58 -6.19 21.95
C TYR A 303 -11.17 -6.64 22.30
N VAL A 304 -10.76 -6.41 23.54
CA VAL A 304 -9.46 -6.80 24.10
C VAL A 304 -9.67 -7.94 25.10
N PHE A 305 -9.00 -9.06 24.88
CA PHE A 305 -9.12 -10.28 25.65
C PHE A 305 -7.86 -10.59 26.44
N GLY A 306 -8.03 -10.86 27.73
CA GLY A 306 -7.00 -11.37 28.62
C GLY A 306 -5.81 -10.43 28.78
N GLY A 307 -4.61 -11.01 28.82
CA GLY A 307 -3.34 -10.32 29.04
C GLY A 307 -2.65 -10.78 30.32
N LEU A 308 -1.41 -10.31 30.50
CA LEU A 308 -0.58 -10.54 31.68
C LEU A 308 -0.41 -9.24 32.45
N ARG A 309 -0.53 -9.32 33.77
CA ARG A 309 -0.12 -8.25 34.69
C ARG A 309 1.40 -8.12 34.75
N ALA A 310 1.90 -7.09 35.42
CA ALA A 310 3.34 -6.91 35.67
C ALA A 310 3.97 -8.11 36.40
N THR A 311 3.21 -8.80 37.25
CA THR A 311 3.61 -10.03 37.94
C THR A 311 3.77 -11.24 37.01
N GLY A 312 3.32 -11.14 35.76
CA GLY A 312 3.27 -12.25 34.81
C GLY A 312 2.04 -13.16 34.97
N LEU A 313 1.14 -12.86 35.91
CA LEU A 313 -0.11 -13.60 36.08
C LEU A 313 -1.13 -13.21 34.99
N PRO A 314 -1.76 -14.20 34.33
CA PRO A 314 -2.78 -13.95 33.34
C PRO A 314 -4.10 -13.46 33.96
N ILE A 315 -4.92 -12.78 33.17
CA ILE A 315 -6.27 -12.36 33.56
C ILE A 315 -7.33 -12.86 32.57
N PRO A 316 -8.58 -13.09 33.00
CA PRO A 316 -9.68 -13.48 32.11
C PRO A 316 -10.50 -12.28 31.60
N ALA A 317 -10.10 -11.05 31.93
CA ALA A 317 -10.90 -9.86 31.68
C ALA A 317 -11.08 -9.60 30.18
N VAL A 318 -12.25 -9.06 29.83
CA VAL A 318 -12.55 -8.56 28.49
C VAL A 318 -12.95 -7.09 28.57
N LEU A 319 -12.35 -6.28 27.71
CA LEU A 319 -12.73 -4.89 27.50
C LEU A 319 -13.30 -4.74 26.10
N SER A 320 -14.23 -3.81 25.95
CA SER A 320 -14.62 -3.29 24.64
C SER A 320 -14.39 -1.79 24.57
N TYR A 321 -14.04 -1.32 23.37
CA TYR A 321 -13.84 0.09 23.06
C TYR A 321 -14.59 0.42 21.77
N ASN A 322 -15.64 1.23 21.87
CA ASN A 322 -16.36 1.69 20.70
C ASN A 322 -15.55 2.81 20.02
N ILE A 323 -15.10 2.58 18.80
CA ILE A 323 -14.19 3.49 18.10
C ILE A 323 -14.88 4.77 17.60
N GLN A 324 -16.20 4.77 17.50
CA GLN A 324 -16.99 5.94 17.09
C GLN A 324 -17.27 6.85 18.30
N THR A 325 -17.80 6.28 19.38
CA THR A 325 -18.15 7.05 20.59
C THR A 325 -16.95 7.29 21.52
N ARG A 326 -15.83 6.59 21.26
CA ARG A 326 -14.59 6.63 22.05
C ARG A 326 -14.78 6.24 23.52
N LYS A 327 -15.69 5.31 23.79
CA LYS A 327 -16.03 4.84 25.14
C LYS A 327 -15.55 3.41 25.38
N TYR A 328 -15.01 3.18 26.57
CA TYR A 328 -14.67 1.85 27.08
C TYR A 328 -15.80 1.24 27.88
N VAL A 329 -15.94 -0.08 27.79
CA VAL A 329 -16.82 -0.88 28.65
C VAL A 329 -16.07 -2.11 29.14
N ARG A 330 -16.24 -2.44 30.43
CA ARG A 330 -15.79 -3.73 30.97
C ARG A 330 -16.88 -4.77 30.72
N GLU A 331 -16.57 -5.72 29.86
CA GLU A 331 -17.49 -6.77 29.43
C GLU A 331 -17.46 -7.93 30.43
N SER A 332 -17.95 -7.71 31.64
CA SER A 332 -17.88 -8.67 32.76
C SER A 332 -18.53 -10.01 32.44
N GLN A 333 -19.60 -9.99 31.64
CA GLN A 333 -20.31 -11.16 31.14
C GLN A 333 -19.59 -11.91 30.00
N LEU A 334 -18.53 -11.34 29.40
CA LEU A 334 -17.75 -11.95 28.32
C LEU A 334 -16.39 -12.47 28.78
N THR A 335 -16.16 -12.53 30.10
CA THR A 335 -14.90 -13.00 30.67
C THR A 335 -14.48 -14.36 30.09
N LEU A 336 -13.18 -14.51 29.85
CA LEU A 336 -12.62 -15.75 29.34
C LEU A 336 -12.85 -16.88 30.36
N PRO A 337 -13.19 -18.10 29.91
CA PRO A 337 -13.38 -19.24 30.81
C PRO A 337 -12.11 -19.61 31.59
N ILE A 338 -10.96 -19.24 31.04
CA ILE A 338 -9.65 -19.37 31.69
C ILE A 338 -8.85 -18.08 31.48
N ALA A 339 -8.04 -17.71 32.47
CA ALA A 339 -7.16 -16.56 32.37
C ALA A 339 -6.01 -16.85 31.39
N LEU A 340 -5.83 -15.99 30.39
CA LEU A 340 -4.86 -16.20 29.31
C LEU A 340 -4.07 -14.94 29.00
N GLY A 341 -2.79 -15.10 28.63
CA GLY A 341 -1.97 -14.03 28.05
C GLY A 341 -1.00 -14.56 26.99
N GLY A 342 -0.83 -13.82 25.90
CA GLY A 342 -0.01 -14.23 24.75
C GLY A 342 -0.66 -15.32 23.92
N SER A 343 -1.98 -15.35 23.87
CA SER A 343 -2.78 -16.25 23.05
C SER A 343 -2.79 -15.83 21.59
N ALA A 344 -3.03 -16.79 20.71
CA ALA A 344 -3.38 -16.51 19.32
C ALA A 344 -4.87 -16.18 19.23
N ILE A 345 -5.24 -15.26 18.32
CA ILE A 345 -6.63 -14.86 18.09
C ILE A 345 -6.92 -14.69 16.61
N VAL A 346 -8.15 -15.00 16.21
CA VAL A 346 -8.69 -14.70 14.88
C VAL A 346 -10.17 -14.34 14.99
N ASN A 347 -10.65 -13.45 14.11
CA ASN A 347 -12.07 -13.23 13.89
C ASN A 347 -12.46 -13.59 12.44
N LEU A 348 -13.60 -14.26 12.26
CA LEU A 348 -14.23 -14.55 10.98
C LEU A 348 -15.66 -14.02 11.02
N GLY A 349 -15.87 -12.81 10.48
CA GLY A 349 -17.10 -12.06 10.73
C GLY A 349 -17.27 -11.84 12.25
N PRO A 350 -18.41 -12.27 12.84
CA PRO A 350 -18.62 -12.11 14.28
C PRO A 350 -17.97 -13.19 15.14
N ARG A 351 -17.44 -14.27 14.56
CA ARG A 351 -16.90 -15.39 15.33
C ARG A 351 -15.44 -15.14 15.70
N VAL A 352 -15.16 -15.06 16.99
CA VAL A 352 -13.81 -14.96 17.55
C VAL A 352 -13.36 -16.32 18.03
N VAL A 353 -12.10 -16.67 17.74
CA VAL A 353 -11.44 -17.89 18.22
C VAL A 353 -10.13 -17.51 18.89
N ILE A 354 -9.94 -17.95 20.14
CA ILE A 354 -8.72 -17.78 20.93
C ILE A 354 -8.10 -19.14 21.19
N ALA A 355 -6.80 -19.25 20.99
CA ALA A 355 -6.08 -20.51 21.19
C ALA A 355 -4.77 -20.30 21.95
N GLY A 356 -4.49 -21.23 22.86
CA GLY A 356 -3.27 -21.25 23.65
C GLY A 356 -3.09 -20.04 24.58
N GLY A 357 -1.84 -19.68 24.84
CA GLY A 357 -1.45 -18.62 25.77
C GLY A 357 -0.94 -19.17 27.10
N THR A 358 -0.36 -18.28 27.91
CA THR A 358 0.09 -18.55 29.27
C THR A 358 -1.12 -18.66 30.19
N ASN A 359 -1.22 -19.77 30.91
CA ASN A 359 -2.29 -20.07 31.87
C ASN A 359 -1.70 -20.15 33.28
N GLN A 360 -2.47 -19.82 34.31
CA GLN A 360 -2.13 -19.88 35.75
C GLN A 360 -0.89 -19.05 36.14
N GLN A 361 0.31 -19.42 35.68
CA GLN A 361 1.59 -18.77 35.98
C GLN A 361 2.57 -18.86 34.80
N LYS A 362 3.65 -18.06 34.85
CA LYS A 362 4.68 -18.00 33.83
C LYS A 362 5.29 -19.38 33.54
N GLY A 363 5.29 -19.79 32.27
CA GLY A 363 5.85 -21.07 31.84
C GLY A 363 4.85 -22.23 31.77
N VAL A 364 3.62 -22.03 32.26
CA VAL A 364 2.50 -22.97 32.06
C VAL A 364 1.67 -22.47 30.89
N PHE A 365 1.49 -23.30 29.87
CA PHE A 365 0.84 -22.92 28.62
C PHE A 365 -0.41 -23.75 28.37
N SER A 366 -1.41 -23.16 27.72
CA SER A 366 -2.65 -23.81 27.32
C SER A 366 -2.53 -24.42 25.93
N ASN A 367 -3.18 -25.56 25.69
CA ASN A 367 -3.49 -26.08 24.36
C ASN A 367 -4.97 -25.91 23.99
N GLY A 368 -5.76 -25.27 24.86
CA GLY A 368 -7.19 -25.10 24.67
C GLY A 368 -7.52 -24.07 23.59
N LEU A 369 -8.67 -24.29 22.94
CA LEU A 369 -9.29 -23.39 21.99
C LEU A 369 -10.66 -22.98 22.51
N TRP A 370 -10.97 -21.69 22.44
CA TRP A 370 -12.25 -21.12 22.87
C TRP A 370 -12.81 -20.25 21.76
N ALA A 371 -14.10 -20.40 21.48
CA ALA A 371 -14.78 -19.65 20.44
C ALA A 371 -16.03 -18.96 20.98
N MET A 372 -16.30 -17.74 20.52
CA MET A 372 -17.51 -16.98 20.84
C MET A 372 -18.01 -16.26 19.59
N ASN A 373 -19.31 -16.00 19.53
CA ASN A 373 -19.90 -15.17 18.49
C ASN A 373 -20.25 -13.79 19.10
N LEU A 374 -19.69 -12.71 18.55
CA LEU A 374 -19.86 -11.34 19.04
C LEU A 374 -21.21 -10.72 18.69
N ASP A 375 -21.97 -11.28 17.75
CA ASP A 375 -23.36 -10.90 17.51
C ASP A 375 -24.33 -11.60 18.48
N PHE A 376 -23.93 -12.76 19.02
CA PHE A 376 -24.71 -13.59 19.94
C PHE A 376 -23.92 -13.84 21.23
N LYS A 377 -23.54 -12.74 21.88
CA LYS A 377 -22.67 -12.71 23.08
C LYS A 377 -23.23 -13.50 24.25
N GLU A 378 -24.55 -13.51 24.38
CA GLU A 378 -25.31 -14.23 25.41
C GLU A 378 -25.09 -15.75 25.38
N ARG A 379 -24.65 -16.29 24.23
CA ARG A 379 -24.31 -17.72 24.11
C ARG A 379 -22.98 -18.07 24.77
N GLY A 380 -22.19 -17.07 25.16
CA GLY A 380 -20.92 -17.22 25.85
C GLY A 380 -19.85 -17.95 25.03
N TRP A 381 -18.78 -18.32 25.74
CA TRP A 381 -17.66 -19.06 25.18
C TRP A 381 -17.96 -20.56 25.05
N LYS A 382 -17.60 -21.13 23.91
CA LYS A 382 -17.63 -22.58 23.66
C LYS A 382 -16.21 -23.11 23.56
N ARG A 383 -15.96 -24.24 24.23
CA ARG A 383 -14.70 -24.96 24.11
C ARG A 383 -14.63 -25.69 22.77
N GLY A 384 -13.52 -25.54 22.07
CA GLY A 384 -13.20 -26.28 20.85
C GLY A 384 -12.23 -27.43 21.08
N PRO A 385 -11.77 -28.10 20.02
CA PRO A 385 -10.76 -29.15 20.13
C PRO A 385 -9.44 -28.59 20.66
N ASN A 386 -8.64 -29.43 21.31
CA ASN A 386 -7.32 -29.02 21.78
C ASN A 386 -6.30 -29.03 20.65
N MET A 387 -5.37 -28.06 20.68
CA MET A 387 -4.13 -28.12 19.90
C MET A 387 -3.29 -29.33 20.30
N SER A 388 -2.43 -29.78 19.38
CA SER A 388 -1.56 -30.93 19.60
C SER A 388 -0.57 -30.73 20.76
N ARG A 389 -0.12 -29.50 21.01
CA ARG A 389 0.76 -29.15 22.12
C ARG A 389 0.34 -27.80 22.73
N PRO A 390 0.57 -27.60 24.04
CA PRO A 390 0.35 -26.31 24.67
C PRO A 390 1.36 -25.29 24.14
N ARG A 391 0.91 -24.07 23.80
CA ARG A 391 1.79 -23.04 23.25
C ARG A 391 1.35 -21.62 23.63
N ALA A 392 2.31 -20.72 23.81
CA ALA A 392 2.08 -19.28 23.99
C ALA A 392 3.05 -18.45 23.14
N HIS A 393 2.72 -17.19 22.89
CA HIS A 393 3.50 -16.28 22.03
C HIS A 393 3.75 -16.86 20.63
N ALA A 394 2.79 -17.65 20.14
CA ALA A 394 2.78 -18.17 18.78
C ALA A 394 2.52 -17.04 17.79
N GLN A 395 3.01 -17.22 16.58
CA GLN A 395 2.64 -16.42 15.43
C GLN A 395 1.32 -16.94 14.88
N TYR A 396 0.44 -16.05 14.43
CA TYR A 396 -0.86 -16.47 13.97
C TYR A 396 -1.42 -15.57 12.87
N PHE A 397 -2.25 -16.16 12.00
CA PHE A 397 -2.97 -15.46 10.94
C PHE A 397 -4.14 -16.31 10.42
N GLU A 398 -5.05 -15.67 9.69
CA GLU A 398 -6.13 -16.32 8.95
C GLU A 398 -5.75 -16.45 7.48
N ALA A 399 -5.96 -17.63 6.89
CA ALA A 399 -5.88 -17.84 5.45
C ALA A 399 -6.82 -18.94 4.97
N GLY A 400 -7.59 -18.67 3.91
CA GLY A 400 -8.50 -19.65 3.33
C GLY A 400 -9.50 -20.26 4.33
N ARG A 401 -10.02 -19.47 5.28
CA ARG A 401 -10.88 -19.92 6.40
C ARG A 401 -10.20 -20.93 7.33
N LYS A 402 -8.87 -20.93 7.38
CA LYS A 402 -8.07 -21.68 8.34
C LYS A 402 -7.34 -20.71 9.26
N PHE A 403 -7.21 -21.11 10.51
CA PHE A 403 -6.47 -20.39 11.53
C PHE A 403 -5.14 -21.08 11.78
N TYR A 404 -4.04 -20.43 11.40
CA TYR A 404 -2.69 -20.96 11.53
C TYR A 404 -2.09 -20.46 12.85
N ILE A 405 -1.59 -21.38 13.66
CA ILE A 405 -0.96 -21.08 14.96
C ILE A 405 0.42 -21.71 14.97
N CYS A 406 1.43 -20.91 14.68
CA CYS A 406 2.77 -21.34 14.33
C CYS A 406 3.82 -20.98 15.39
N GLY A 407 4.69 -21.94 15.68
CA GLY A 407 5.76 -21.77 16.65
C GLY A 407 5.24 -21.46 18.06
N GLY A 408 5.96 -20.60 18.77
CA GLY A 408 5.68 -20.25 20.16
C GLY A 408 6.53 -21.03 21.17
N LEU A 409 6.27 -20.79 22.46
CA LEU A 409 6.87 -21.49 23.58
C LEU A 409 5.94 -22.59 24.08
N THR A 410 6.49 -23.78 24.32
CA THR A 410 5.79 -24.91 24.97
C THR A 410 6.46 -25.28 26.30
N THR A 411 5.96 -26.33 26.96
CA THR A 411 6.45 -26.85 28.24
C THR A 411 7.98 -26.89 28.30
N GLY A 412 8.56 -26.42 29.41
CA GLY A 412 10.02 -26.30 29.55
C GLY A 412 10.64 -25.12 28.78
N ASN A 413 9.84 -24.19 28.26
CA ASN A 413 10.25 -23.09 27.39
C ASN A 413 10.93 -23.58 26.09
N GLN A 414 10.62 -24.79 25.63
CA GLN A 414 11.03 -25.26 24.31
C GLN A 414 10.36 -24.39 23.24
N ILE A 415 11.13 -24.00 22.22
CA ILE A 415 10.64 -23.22 21.10
C ILE A 415 10.15 -24.18 20.01
N LEU A 416 8.94 -23.94 19.49
CA LEU A 416 8.33 -24.76 18.47
C LEU A 416 8.60 -24.22 17.06
N ALA A 417 8.67 -25.12 16.09
CA ALA A 417 8.62 -24.82 14.65
C ALA A 417 7.31 -25.26 14.00
N ASP A 418 6.53 -26.14 14.65
CA ASP A 418 5.30 -26.67 14.07
C ASP A 418 4.15 -25.67 14.18
N CYS A 419 3.21 -25.79 13.24
CA CYS A 419 1.96 -25.06 13.22
C CYS A 419 0.79 -25.99 13.45
N ASP A 420 -0.09 -25.63 14.38
CA ASP A 420 -1.44 -26.20 14.43
C ASP A 420 -2.35 -25.38 13.49
N VAL A 421 -3.04 -26.06 12.57
CA VAL A 421 -3.93 -25.43 11.58
C VAL A 421 -5.36 -25.82 11.90
N TYR A 422 -6.18 -24.86 12.30
CA TYR A 422 -7.58 -25.08 12.66
C TYR A 422 -8.49 -24.67 11.50
N ASP A 423 -9.27 -25.62 11.00
CA ASP A 423 -10.29 -25.38 9.98
C ASP A 423 -11.52 -24.72 10.63
N LEU A 424 -11.79 -23.46 10.28
CA LEU A 424 -12.89 -22.68 10.88
C LEU A 424 -14.27 -23.11 10.36
N VAL A 425 -14.33 -23.95 9.33
CA VAL A 425 -15.56 -24.50 8.76
C VAL A 425 -15.85 -25.87 9.35
N ASN A 426 -14.88 -26.78 9.28
CA ASN A 426 -15.00 -28.15 9.75
C ASN A 426 -14.75 -28.31 11.26
N LEU A 427 -14.30 -27.23 11.92
CA LEU A 427 -14.08 -27.16 13.37
C LEU A 427 -13.13 -28.22 13.91
N LYS A 428 -12.10 -28.54 13.13
CA LYS A 428 -11.08 -29.53 13.47
C LYS A 428 -9.69 -29.03 13.11
N PHE A 429 -8.69 -29.54 13.82
CA PHE A 429 -7.30 -29.38 13.39
C PHE A 429 -7.05 -30.25 12.16
N VAL A 430 -6.36 -29.68 11.19
CA VAL A 430 -5.97 -30.34 9.93
C VAL A 430 -4.45 -30.45 9.86
N GLU A 431 -3.94 -30.88 8.71
CA GLU A 431 -2.53 -31.15 8.52
C GLU A 431 -1.64 -29.95 8.89
N LYS A 432 -0.55 -30.24 9.59
CA LYS A 432 0.36 -29.23 10.11
C LYS A 432 1.20 -28.59 9.00
N LEU A 433 1.60 -27.34 9.24
CA LEU A 433 2.68 -26.65 8.54
C LEU A 433 3.93 -26.68 9.42
N GLN A 434 5.13 -26.74 8.84
CA GLN A 434 6.39 -26.66 9.56
C GLN A 434 7.15 -25.41 9.14
N LEU A 435 7.60 -24.63 10.12
CA LEU A 435 8.48 -23.50 9.87
C LEU A 435 9.92 -23.99 9.65
N PRO A 436 10.73 -23.29 8.83
CA PRO A 436 12.14 -23.64 8.61
C PRO A 436 13.00 -23.61 9.87
N ALA A 437 12.60 -22.82 10.87
CA ALA A 437 13.32 -22.69 12.12
C ALA A 437 12.34 -22.40 13.28
N PRO A 438 12.57 -23.00 14.46
CA PRO A 438 11.80 -22.70 15.66
C PRO A 438 11.84 -21.22 16.01
N ARG A 439 10.69 -20.65 16.38
CA ARG A 439 10.59 -19.24 16.78
C ARG A 439 9.40 -18.97 17.71
N TYR A 440 9.54 -17.97 18.55
CA TYR A 440 8.43 -17.43 19.34
C TYR A 440 8.47 -15.90 19.38
N GLY A 441 7.32 -15.28 19.67
CA GLY A 441 7.19 -13.83 19.79
C GLY A 441 7.60 -13.10 18.51
N GLY A 442 7.47 -13.70 17.33
CA GLY A 442 7.50 -12.95 16.09
C GLY A 442 6.09 -12.63 15.62
N THR A 443 5.95 -12.21 14.38
CA THR A 443 4.64 -11.95 13.76
C THR A 443 4.50 -12.73 12.45
N ALA A 444 3.27 -12.95 12.01
CA ALA A 444 2.97 -13.57 10.73
C ALA A 444 1.78 -12.90 10.07
N VAL A 445 1.77 -12.88 8.74
CA VAL A 445 0.69 -12.28 7.96
C VAL A 445 0.49 -13.05 6.66
N LYS A 446 -0.78 -13.27 6.29
CA LYS A 446 -1.15 -13.72 4.94
C LYS A 446 -0.85 -12.59 3.97
N VAL A 447 -0.14 -12.86 2.87
CA VAL A 447 0.16 -11.87 1.81
C VAL A 447 -0.62 -12.15 0.53
N ALA A 448 -0.78 -13.43 0.17
CA ALA A 448 -1.67 -13.90 -0.90
C ALA A 448 -2.51 -15.08 -0.38
N ASP A 449 -3.50 -15.54 -1.15
CA ASP A 449 -4.40 -16.63 -0.73
C ASP A 449 -3.64 -17.85 -0.19
N ASP A 450 -2.57 -18.23 -0.89
CA ASP A 450 -1.73 -19.39 -0.56
C ASP A 450 -0.35 -19.00 -0.03
N VAL A 451 -0.10 -17.74 0.35
CA VAL A 451 1.23 -17.31 0.80
C VAL A 451 1.14 -16.55 2.12
N ALA A 452 1.94 -16.98 3.10
CA ALA A 452 2.11 -16.29 4.37
C ALA A 452 3.58 -15.96 4.62
N VAL A 453 3.82 -14.86 5.33
CA VAL A 453 5.17 -14.40 5.67
C VAL A 453 5.35 -14.31 7.19
N PHE A 454 6.44 -14.89 7.68
CA PHE A 454 6.82 -14.95 9.08
C PHE A 454 8.04 -14.07 9.35
N MET A 455 7.94 -13.17 10.33
CA MET A 455 8.89 -12.09 10.54
C MET A 455 9.35 -12.01 11.99
N GLY A 456 10.68 -11.97 12.18
CA GLY A 456 11.32 -11.73 13.46
C GLY A 456 10.97 -12.76 14.54
N GLY A 457 11.10 -12.34 15.78
CA GLY A 457 10.92 -13.16 16.98
C GLY A 457 12.24 -13.48 17.68
N TYR A 458 12.23 -14.59 18.38
CA TYR A 458 13.37 -15.12 19.12
C TYR A 458 13.66 -16.56 18.73
N THR A 459 14.95 -16.88 18.64
CA THR A 459 15.47 -18.23 18.43
C THR A 459 15.84 -18.90 19.75
N THR A 460 16.35 -20.12 19.65
CA THR A 460 17.04 -20.80 20.76
C THR A 460 18.09 -19.88 21.38
N GLY A 461 18.20 -19.89 22.72
CA GLY A 461 19.08 -18.98 23.46
C GLY A 461 18.53 -17.56 23.65
N LYS A 462 17.26 -17.29 23.32
CA LYS A 462 16.62 -15.96 23.42
C LYS A 462 17.30 -14.89 22.55
N THR A 463 17.91 -15.31 21.46
CA THR A 463 18.54 -14.39 20.50
C THR A 463 17.48 -13.77 19.59
N LEU A 464 17.47 -12.44 19.49
CA LEU A 464 16.61 -11.71 18.56
C LEU A 464 16.98 -12.02 17.11
N MET A 465 15.97 -12.26 16.26
CA MET A 465 16.16 -12.58 14.83
C MET A 465 15.71 -11.43 13.91
N ARG A 466 16.37 -11.37 12.75
CA ARG A 466 15.98 -10.56 11.58
C ARG A 466 15.36 -11.40 10.45
N GLY A 467 15.29 -12.72 10.64
CA GLY A 467 14.89 -13.65 9.59
C GLY A 467 13.44 -13.42 9.15
N VAL A 468 13.23 -13.42 7.85
CA VAL A 468 11.92 -13.37 7.21
C VAL A 468 11.79 -14.57 6.30
N HIS A 469 10.66 -15.26 6.39
CA HIS A 469 10.41 -16.46 5.60
C HIS A 469 9.02 -16.35 4.98
N GLN A 470 8.93 -16.55 3.67
CA GLN A 470 7.64 -16.79 3.01
C GLN A 470 7.38 -18.29 2.99
N CYS A 471 6.13 -18.68 3.20
CA CYS A 471 5.67 -20.05 3.13
C CYS A 471 4.46 -20.13 2.22
N ASN A 472 4.51 -21.03 1.24
CA ASN A 472 3.35 -21.41 0.47
C ASN A 472 2.50 -22.37 1.31
N LEU A 473 1.22 -22.06 1.49
CA LEU A 473 0.30 -22.77 2.37
C LEU A 473 -0.24 -24.06 1.73
N THR A 474 -0.17 -24.16 0.40
CA THR A 474 -0.59 -25.32 -0.39
C THR A 474 0.55 -26.33 -0.52
N THR A 475 1.73 -25.89 -0.98
CA THR A 475 2.91 -26.78 -1.11
C THR A 475 3.64 -27.00 0.21
N LYS A 476 3.42 -26.14 1.21
CA LYS A 476 4.08 -26.14 2.54
C LYS A 476 5.58 -25.88 2.50
N GLU A 477 6.08 -25.43 1.36
CA GLU A 477 7.45 -25.03 1.19
C GLU A 477 7.64 -23.62 1.70
N CYS A 478 8.75 -23.40 2.39
CA CYS A 478 9.12 -22.10 2.92
C CYS A 478 10.50 -21.69 2.41
N SER A 479 10.61 -20.45 1.94
CA SER A 479 11.87 -19.88 1.48
C SER A 479 12.24 -18.63 2.28
N ALA A 480 13.53 -18.40 2.47
CA ALA A 480 14.01 -17.19 3.11
C ALA A 480 13.80 -15.96 2.20
N LEU A 481 13.41 -14.85 2.80
CA LEU A 481 13.36 -13.53 2.16
C LEU A 481 14.51 -12.65 2.69
N LYS A 482 14.67 -11.46 2.08
CA LYS A 482 15.54 -10.41 2.60
C LYS A 482 15.27 -10.23 4.10
N PRO A 483 16.29 -10.22 4.96
CA PRO A 483 16.07 -10.04 6.40
C PRO A 483 15.57 -8.64 6.76
N LEU A 484 14.85 -8.52 7.88
CA LEU A 484 14.51 -7.23 8.48
C LEU A 484 15.77 -6.36 8.67
N PRO A 485 15.68 -5.03 8.47
CA PRO A 485 16.82 -4.12 8.66
C PRO A 485 17.42 -4.22 10.07
N LYS A 486 16.58 -4.44 11.08
CA LYS A 486 16.95 -4.62 12.47
C LYS A 486 16.31 -5.87 13.06
N ARG A 487 16.96 -6.48 14.06
CA ARG A 487 16.42 -7.63 14.79
C ARG A 487 15.22 -7.18 15.63
N ARG A 488 14.12 -7.95 15.63
CA ARG A 488 12.89 -7.58 16.35
C ARG A 488 12.24 -8.76 17.04
N GLY A 489 11.79 -8.53 18.26
CA GLY A 489 10.97 -9.46 19.04
C GLY A 489 9.67 -8.81 19.52
N PHE A 490 8.59 -9.55 19.52
CA PHE A 490 7.21 -9.08 19.74
C PHE A 490 6.79 -7.88 18.88
N PRO A 491 7.10 -7.84 17.57
CA PRO A 491 6.49 -6.84 16.70
C PRO A 491 4.99 -7.15 16.52
N ILE A 492 4.20 -6.13 16.27
CA ILE A 492 2.83 -6.28 15.79
C ILE A 492 2.79 -6.00 14.29
N VAL A 493 1.88 -6.66 13.56
CA VAL A 493 1.69 -6.42 12.12
C VAL A 493 0.25 -6.01 11.84
N ALA A 494 0.05 -4.94 11.07
CA ALA A 494 -1.24 -4.54 10.56
C ALA A 494 -1.22 -4.50 9.03
N ARG A 495 -2.12 -5.23 8.39
CA ARG A 495 -2.32 -5.15 6.94
C ARG A 495 -3.38 -4.08 6.67
N LEU A 496 -2.97 -2.94 6.13
CA LEU A 496 -3.86 -1.80 5.79
C LEU A 496 -4.01 -1.68 4.27
N GLY A 497 -5.14 -1.15 3.79
CA GLY A 497 -5.42 -1.01 2.36
C GLY A 497 -5.45 -2.34 1.59
N GLY A 498 -5.47 -3.48 2.28
CA GLY A 498 -5.40 -4.81 1.67
C GLY A 498 -4.02 -5.22 1.17
N THR A 499 -2.97 -4.40 1.28
CA THR A 499 -1.70 -4.63 0.55
C THR A 499 -0.47 -4.36 1.40
N ALA A 500 -0.47 -3.26 2.16
CA ALA A 500 0.68 -2.82 2.91
C ALA A 500 0.74 -3.47 4.30
N ASN A 501 1.88 -4.11 4.62
CA ASN A 501 2.11 -4.75 5.91
C ASN A 501 2.94 -3.83 6.81
N TYR A 502 2.27 -3.22 7.77
CA TYR A 502 2.86 -2.33 8.74
C TYR A 502 3.38 -3.10 9.94
N ILE A 503 4.68 -3.07 10.17
CA ILE A 503 5.32 -3.69 11.33
C ILE A 503 5.61 -2.60 12.35
N PHE A 504 4.85 -2.61 13.44
CA PHE A 504 5.00 -1.62 14.51
C PHE A 504 5.65 -2.21 15.77
N GLY A 505 6.36 -1.35 16.49
CA GLY A 505 6.90 -1.64 17.82
C GLY A 505 7.85 -2.84 17.89
N GLY A 506 7.82 -3.51 19.03
CA GLY A 506 8.69 -4.63 19.35
C GLY A 506 10.00 -4.22 20.03
N ARG A 507 10.73 -5.22 20.53
CA ARG A 507 12.01 -5.08 21.20
C ARG A 507 13.16 -5.26 20.21
N GLY A 508 13.98 -4.21 20.13
CA GLY A 508 15.23 -4.14 19.40
C GLY A 508 16.48 -4.56 20.18
N ALA A 509 17.64 -4.47 19.53
CA ALA A 509 18.94 -4.74 20.16
C ALA A 509 19.42 -3.62 21.10
N GLN A 510 19.15 -2.36 20.76
CA GLN A 510 19.48 -1.18 21.58
C GLN A 510 18.25 -0.62 22.31
N ALA A 511 17.61 -1.43 23.15
CA ALA A 511 16.53 -1.01 24.06
C ALA A 511 15.52 0.00 23.44
N HIS A 512 14.59 -0.52 22.64
CA HIS A 512 13.24 0.05 22.44
C HIS A 512 13.06 1.33 21.60
N ARG A 513 13.95 1.61 20.64
CA ARG A 513 13.69 2.59 19.56
C ARG A 513 14.08 2.08 18.18
N ASP A 514 13.71 0.85 17.88
CA ASP A 514 13.83 0.41 16.50
C ASP A 514 12.55 0.88 15.78
N GLY A 515 12.65 1.95 15.00
CA GLY A 515 11.54 2.63 14.29
C GLY A 515 10.65 1.70 13.46
N ASN A 516 9.44 2.13 13.10
CA ASN A 516 8.47 1.29 12.40
C ASN A 516 9.00 0.81 11.04
N VAL A 517 8.64 -0.42 10.62
CA VAL A 517 9.04 -0.93 9.30
C VAL A 517 7.79 -1.11 8.46
N LEU A 518 7.73 -0.44 7.31
CA LEU A 518 6.77 -0.78 6.27
C LEU A 518 7.37 -1.88 5.42
N MET A 519 6.63 -2.98 5.31
CA MET A 519 6.92 -4.03 4.36
C MET A 519 5.82 -4.04 3.32
N TYR A 520 6.17 -3.66 2.10
CA TYR A 520 5.32 -3.90 0.93
C TYR A 520 5.58 -5.35 0.50
N MET A 521 4.52 -6.14 0.33
CA MET A 521 4.64 -7.56 -0.04
C MET A 521 3.65 -7.97 -1.09
#